data_AF-A0A9P5P5A5-F1
#
_entry.id   AF-A0A9P5P5A5-F1
#
_cell.length_a   1.000
_cell.length_b   1.000
_cell.length_c   1.000
_cell.angle_alpha   90.00
_cell.angle_beta   90.00
_cell.angle_gamma   90.00
#
_symmetry.space_group_name_H-M   'P 1'
#
loop_
_entity.id
_entity.type
_entity.pdbx_description
1 polymer ?
#
loop_
_entity_poly.entity_id
_entity_poly.type
_entity_poly.pdbx_seq_one_letter_code
_entity_poly.pdbx_strand_id
1 'polypeptide(L)'
;MTADSITFNKLTSENYISWKTEMEAFLKVKGVWEFVNPDPKAVSLNTEPIRTWHREQNQAAGYLHLALDESQRAHIKDAKDDP
;
A
#
# COMPACT_ATOMS: atom_id res chain seq x y z
N MET A 1 -1.34 13.91 14.74
CA MET A 1 -0.33 12.86 14.94
C MET A 1 0.71 13.09 13.87
N THR A 2 1.91 13.51 14.25
CA THR A 2 3.00 13.77 13.30
C THR A 2 3.30 12.47 12.57
N ALA A 3 3.33 12.50 11.24
CA ALA A 3 3.78 11.38 10.45
C ALA A 3 5.23 11.08 10.88
N ASP A 4 5.40 10.11 11.77
CA ASP A 4 6.70 9.47 11.94
C ASP A 4 7.21 9.17 10.55
N SER A 5 8.43 9.63 10.28
CA SER A 5 9.07 9.44 8.99
C SER A 5 9.04 7.94 8.69
N ILE A 6 8.13 7.50 7.82
CA ILE A 6 8.05 6.09 7.45
C ILE A 6 9.36 5.76 6.74
N THR A 7 10.24 5.05 7.44
CA THR A 7 11.54 4.64 6.95
C THR A 7 11.54 3.14 6.73
N PHE A 8 12.02 2.73 5.56
CA PHE A 8 12.30 1.35 5.22
C PHE A 8 13.67 1.29 4.56
N ASN A 9 14.26 0.10 4.50
CA ASN A 9 15.62 -0.08 3.99
C ASN A 9 15.69 0.28 2.50
N LYS A 10 16.83 0.80 2.01
CA LYS A 10 17.04 0.95 0.56
C LYS A 10 17.14 -0.42 -0.09
N LEU A 11 16.78 -0.51 -1.37
CA LEU A 11 16.91 -1.74 -2.15
C LEU A 11 18.38 -2.17 -2.24
N THR A 12 18.63 -3.45 -1.98
CA THR A 12 19.91 -4.14 -2.14
C THR A 12 19.70 -5.44 -2.93
N SER A 13 20.79 -6.16 -3.22
CA SER A 13 20.72 -7.48 -3.86
C SER A 13 20.04 -8.56 -3.01
N GLU A 14 19.84 -8.31 -1.72
CA GLU A 14 19.43 -9.33 -0.74
C GLU A 14 18.01 -9.10 -0.19
N ASN A 15 17.42 -7.91 -0.37
CA ASN A 15 16.19 -7.52 0.33
C ASN A 15 14.99 -7.22 -0.59
N TYR A 16 15.03 -7.62 -1.86
CA TYR A 16 14.00 -7.24 -2.84
C TYR A 16 12.58 -7.56 -2.40
N ILE A 17 12.33 -8.73 -1.79
CA ILE A 17 10.98 -9.16 -1.38
C ILE A 17 10.41 -8.26 -0.29
N SER A 18 11.16 -8.02 0.80
CA SER A 18 10.73 -7.12 1.87
C SER A 18 10.64 -5.67 1.37
N TRP A 19 11.65 -5.21 0.61
CA TRP A 19 11.67 -3.87 0.03
C TRP A 19 10.46 -3.59 -0.86
N LYS A 20 10.12 -4.53 -1.77
CA LYS A 20 8.98 -4.39 -2.68
C LYS A 20 7.69 -4.19 -1.90
N THR A 21 7.50 -4.98 -0.84
CA THR A 21 6.27 -4.95 -0.03
C THR A 21 6.17 -3.66 0.78
N GLU A 22 7.29 -3.18 1.34
CA GLU A 22 7.36 -1.93 2.09
C GLU A 22 7.17 -0.70 1.19
N MET A 23 7.79 -0.70 0.00
CA MET A 23 7.62 0.37 -0.98
C MET A 23 6.17 0.44 -1.48
N GLU A 24 5.54 -0.70 -1.77
CA GLU A 24 4.12 -0.75 -2.11
C GLU A 24 3.26 -0.13 -1.01
N ALA A 25 3.46 -0.55 0.25
CA ALA A 25 2.71 -0.01 1.38
C ALA A 25 2.93 1.50 1.56
N PHE A 26 4.16 1.97 1.35
CA PHE A 26 4.48 3.40 1.39
C PHE A 26 3.75 4.20 0.31
N LEU A 27 3.78 3.73 -0.94
CA LEU A 27 3.08 4.40 -2.06
C LEU A 27 1.56 4.38 -1.87
N LYS A 28 1.03 3.30 -1.28
CA LYS A 28 -0.36 3.19 -0.85
C LYS A 28 -0.72 4.26 0.17
N VAL A 29 0.05 4.42 1.25
CA VAL A 29 -0.15 5.49 2.25
C VAL A 29 -0.08 6.89 1.63
N LYS A 30 0.86 7.09 0.69
CA LYS A 30 0.98 8.35 -0.05
C LYS A 30 -0.17 8.61 -1.05
N GLY A 31 -1.05 7.63 -1.27
CA GLY A 31 -2.18 7.76 -2.18
C GLY A 31 -1.80 7.79 -3.67
N VAL A 32 -0.59 7.32 -4.02
CA VAL A 32 -0.05 7.37 -5.39
C VAL A 32 0.10 5.97 -6.02
N TRP A 33 -0.35 4.92 -5.33
CA TRP A 33 -0.24 3.55 -5.81
C TRP A 33 -0.97 3.33 -7.14
N GLU A 34 -2.05 4.06 -7.41
CA GLU A 34 -2.82 3.97 -8.67
C GLU A 34 -1.99 4.28 -9.92
N PHE A 35 -0.89 5.04 -9.81
CA PHE A 35 0.01 5.30 -10.93
C PHE A 35 1.00 4.15 -11.19
N VAL A 36 1.24 3.31 -10.18
CA VAL A 36 2.11 2.13 -10.28
C VAL A 36 1.30 0.90 -10.68
N ASN A 37 0.10 0.74 -10.12
CA ASN A 37 -0.82 -0.34 -10.44
C ASN A 37 -2.24 0.21 -10.67
N PRO A 38 -2.51 0.74 -11.87
CA PRO A 38 -3.82 1.30 -12.19
C PRO A 38 -4.88 0.22 -12.29
N ASP A 39 -6.07 0.47 -11.74
CA ASP A 39 -7.25 -0.35 -12.00
C ASP A 39 -7.82 -0.02 -13.40
N PRO A 40 -7.81 -0.96 -14.37
CA PRO A 40 -8.32 -0.72 -15.71
C PRO A 40 -9.80 -0.29 -15.73
N LYS A 41 -10.62 -0.75 -14.77
CA LYS A 41 -12.03 -0.37 -14.64
C LYS A 41 -12.18 1.05 -14.13
N ALA A 42 -11.42 1.44 -13.11
CA ALA A 42 -11.43 2.82 -12.60
C ALA A 42 -10.87 3.83 -13.63
N VAL A 43 -9.92 3.40 -14.46
CA VAL A 43 -9.39 4.22 -15.57
C VAL A 43 -10.44 4.39 -16.66
N SER A 44 -11.06 3.29 -17.12
CA SER A 44 -12.04 3.31 -18.22
C SER A 44 -13.36 3.99 -17.87
N LEU A 45 -13.82 3.88 -16.63
CA LEU A 45 -15.05 4.53 -16.16
C LEU A 45 -14.84 6.01 -15.79
N ASN A 46 -13.59 6.45 -15.57
CA ASN A 46 -13.21 7.80 -15.13
C ASN A 46 -14.13 8.38 -14.03
N THR A 47 -14.57 7.52 -13.10
CA THR A 47 -15.47 7.89 -12.01
C THR A 47 -14.65 8.23 -10.79
N GLU A 48 -14.59 9.52 -10.46
CA GLU A 48 -13.91 10.02 -9.25
C GLU A 48 -14.32 9.28 -7.95
N PRO A 49 -15.60 8.88 -7.75
CA PRO A 49 -15.96 8.09 -6.57
C PRO A 49 -15.26 6.73 -6.47
N ILE A 50 -15.13 6.01 -7.59
CA ILE A 50 -14.47 4.69 -7.63
C ILE A 50 -12.98 4.87 -7.34
N ARG A 51 -12.34 5.86 -7.98
CA ARG A 51 -10.92 6.18 -7.74
C ARG A 51 -10.65 6.57 -6.29
N THR A 52 -11.52 7.40 -5.72
CA THR A 52 -11.42 7.83 -4.31
C THR A 52 -11.52 6.62 -3.39
N TRP A 53 -12.51 5.76 -3.59
CA TRP A 53 -12.69 4.55 -2.79
C TRP A 53 -11.46 3.62 -2.85
N HIS A 54 -10.93 3.35 -4.04
CA HIS A 54 -9.70 2.56 -4.18
C HIS A 54 -8.48 3.22 -3.54
N ARG A 55 -8.36 4.55 -3.62
CA ARG A 55 -7.27 5.29 -2.98
C ARG A 55 -7.34 5.16 -1.46
N GLU A 56 -8.52 5.34 -0.88
CA GLU A 56 -8.74 5.21 0.57
C GLU A 56 -8.50 3.77 1.06
N GLN A 57 -9.00 2.78 0.33
CA GLN A 57 -8.76 1.36 0.61
C GLN A 57 -7.25 1.04 0.58
N ASN A 58 -6.55 1.53 -0.44
CA ASN A 58 -5.10 1.37 -0.54
C ASN A 58 -4.39 2.04 0.64
N GLN A 59 -4.74 3.28 0.98
CA GLN A 59 -4.16 4.00 2.12
C GLN A 59 -4.32 3.20 3.41
N ALA A 60 -5.52 2.71 3.71
CA ALA A 60 -5.78 1.87 4.88
C ALA A 60 -4.91 0.60 4.89
N ALA A 61 -4.84 -0.13 3.77
CA ALA A 61 -4.01 -1.33 3.65
C ALA A 61 -2.50 -1.05 3.82
N GLY A 62 -2.03 0.09 3.29
CA GLY A 62 -0.65 0.55 3.46
C GLY A 62 -0.33 0.91 4.91
N TYR A 63 -1.23 1.64 5.58
CA TYR A 63 -1.09 1.98 6.99
C TYR A 63 -1.05 0.74 7.88
N LEU A 64 -1.98 -0.20 7.70
CA LEU A 64 -1.98 -1.46 8.45
C LEU A 64 -0.68 -2.23 8.28
N HIS A 65 -0.13 -2.29 7.07
CA HIS A 65 1.12 -2.98 6.82
C HIS A 65 2.33 -2.33 7.51
N LEU A 66 2.38 -1.00 7.52
CA LEU A 66 3.50 -0.23 8.08
C LEU A 66 3.40 -0.05 9.60
N ALA A 67 2.19 -0.18 10.16
CA ALA A 67 1.96 -0.17 11.61
C ALA A 67 2.32 -1.51 12.29
N LEU A 68 2.61 -2.56 11.51
CA LEU A 68 2.94 -3.88 12.01
C LEU A 68 4.43 -4.20 11.82
N ASP A 69 4.98 -4.84 12.84
CA ASP A 69 6.27 -5.49 12.78
C ASP A 69 6.29 -6.58 11.69
N GLU A 70 7.44 -6.84 11.06
CA GLU A 70 7.50 -7.76 9.93
C GLU A 70 7.00 -9.16 10.30
N SER A 71 7.30 -9.59 11.53
CA SER A 71 6.85 -10.86 12.12
C SER A 71 5.33 -11.00 12.24
N GLN A 72 4.59 -9.88 12.32
CA GLN A 72 3.14 -9.86 12.54
C GLN A 72 2.34 -9.70 11.23
N ARG A 73 3.00 -9.35 10.11
CA ARG A 73 2.35 -9.08 8.82
C ARG A 73 1.58 -10.28 8.26
N ALA A 74 1.93 -11.50 8.68
CA ALA A 74 1.22 -12.72 8.27
C ALA A 74 -0.25 -12.73 8.72
N HIS A 75 -0.60 -12.08 9.83
CA HIS A 75 -1.95 -12.08 10.39
C HIS A 75 -2.96 -11.22 9.62
N ILE A 76 -2.48 -10.32 8.75
CA ILE A 76 -3.35 -9.41 7.96
C ILE A 76 -3.31 -9.74 6.47
N LYS A 77 -2.66 -10.83 6.08
CA LYS A 77 -2.46 -11.16 4.67
C LYS A 77 -3.79 -11.44 3.97
N ASP A 78 -4.72 -12.09 4.66
CA ASP A 78 -6.04 -12.44 4.13
C ASP A 78 -7.07 -11.30 4.30
N ALA A 79 -6.83 -10.37 5.22
CA ALA A 79 -7.67 -9.18 5.44
C ALA A 79 -7.46 -8.08 4.37
N LYS A 80 -6.44 -8.23 3.50
CA LYS A 80 -6.12 -7.26 2.44
C LYS A 80 -6.97 -7.42 1.18
N ASP A 81 -7.53 -8.60 0.94
CA ASP A 81 -8.20 -8.94 -0.33
C ASP A 81 -9.73 -9.02 -0.22
N ASP A 82 -10.32 -8.97 0.99
CA ASP A 82 -11.77 -9.01 1.21
C ASP A 82 -12.18 -8.06 2.37
N PRO A 83 -12.55 -6.79 2.07
CA PRO A 83 -13.06 -5.84 3.06
C PRO A 83 -14.49 -6.15 3.52
#